data_AF-A0A8J7GXW5-F1
#
_entry.id   AF-A0A8J7GXW5-F1
#
_cell.length_a   1.000
_cell.length_b   1.000
_cell.length_c   1.000
_cell.angle_alpha   90.00
_cell.angle_beta   90.00
_cell.angle_gamma   90.00
#
_symmetry.space_group_name_H-M   'P 1'
#
loop_
_entity.id
_entity.type
_entity.pdbx_description
1 polymer ?
#
loop_
_entity_poly.entity_id
_entity_poly.type
_entity_poly.pdbx_seq_one_letter_code
_entity_poly.pdbx_strand_id
1 'polypeptide(L)'
;MSWAHAVAGDELEAISARISWEWISNSSLLESINEIHLYGLAQLINHFELGELHAAALFQRWLQDNHAVNATAVTSNAAGKRLDSVQSLFFNSYDWMCKTPYFLGRLLHRHSQLPHTLEQAIPLVHAETRSANWTHAFQPLFPTDDRELGSHQHELVTLERQQSHFFAHHLRQSAREIHHVRLLPEPLSARLAASWDCAWWYTELYDHAKQLVADALFTLSYGGTVAAREQHCNDAQVFAEKLHHWLAQHQYDYPHFLPMLMAPERLHQLAESCRHPASD
;
A
#
# COMPACT_ATOMS: atom_id res chain seq x y z
N MET A 1 7.08 12.93 -17.70
CA MET A 1 6.38 12.33 -18.86
C MET A 1 6.53 10.82 -18.77
N SER A 2 5.43 10.13 -18.47
CA SER A 2 5.36 8.71 -18.10
C SER A 2 4.72 7.92 -19.24
N TRP A 3 5.26 6.74 -19.55
CA TRP A 3 4.76 5.75 -20.51
C TRP A 3 3.26 5.45 -20.40
N ALA A 4 2.72 5.57 -19.19
CA ALA A 4 1.31 5.36 -18.86
C ALA A 4 0.40 6.42 -19.51
N HIS A 5 0.91 7.64 -19.70
CA HIS A 5 0.19 8.76 -20.31
C HIS A 5 0.02 8.60 -21.84
N ALA A 6 0.89 7.81 -22.50
CA ALA A 6 0.85 7.60 -23.94
C ALA A 6 -0.18 6.55 -24.40
N VAL A 7 -0.61 5.65 -23.50
CA VAL A 7 -1.46 4.49 -23.85
C VAL A 7 -2.93 4.67 -23.45
N ALA A 8 -3.24 5.55 -22.50
CA ALA A 8 -4.59 5.67 -21.94
C ALA A 8 -5.11 7.10 -21.74
N GLY A 9 -4.41 8.10 -22.28
CA GLY A 9 -4.82 9.50 -22.22
C GLY A 9 -4.96 10.04 -20.79
N ASP A 10 -5.83 11.03 -20.61
CA ASP A 10 -6.10 11.70 -19.33
C ASP A 10 -6.82 10.82 -18.30
N GLU A 11 -7.26 9.61 -18.68
CA GLU A 11 -7.95 8.68 -17.78
C GLU A 11 -7.02 7.74 -17.00
N LEU A 12 -5.70 7.86 -17.18
CA LEU A 12 -4.72 7.01 -16.50
C LEU A 12 -4.02 7.73 -15.35
N GLU A 13 -4.72 7.88 -14.22
CA GLU A 13 -4.08 8.05 -12.92
C GLU A 13 -3.33 6.75 -12.58
N ALA A 14 -2.06 6.73 -12.99
CA ALA A 14 -0.98 5.86 -12.54
C ALA A 14 -1.22 4.32 -12.62
N ILE A 15 -1.12 3.70 -13.80
CA ILE A 15 -0.54 2.33 -13.82
C ILE A 15 0.97 2.45 -13.55
N SER A 16 1.35 2.88 -12.36
CA SER A 16 2.50 2.25 -11.73
C SER A 16 1.91 1.72 -10.46
N ALA A 17 1.61 0.44 -10.45
CA ALA A 17 1.59 -0.25 -9.20
C ALA A 17 2.97 0.02 -8.57
N ARG A 18 3.00 0.97 -7.63
CA ARG A 18 4.07 1.17 -6.66
C ARG A 18 4.14 -0.04 -5.71
N ILE A 19 4.08 -1.27 -6.24
CA ILE A 19 4.53 -2.48 -5.53
C ILE A 19 6.00 -2.65 -5.86
N SER A 20 6.73 -1.54 -5.81
CA SER A 20 8.08 -1.62 -5.30
C SER A 20 7.90 -1.58 -3.78
N TRP A 21 7.79 -2.76 -3.19
CA TRP A 21 8.30 -2.96 -1.83
C TRP A 21 9.84 -2.86 -1.80
N GLU A 22 10.47 -2.39 -2.89
CA GLU A 22 11.82 -2.69 -3.35
C GLU A 22 12.64 -1.44 -3.62
N TRP A 23 12.30 -0.33 -2.99
CA TRP A 23 13.27 0.76 -2.84
C TRP A 23 14.35 0.42 -1.80
N ILE A 24 14.29 -0.79 -1.21
CA ILE A 24 15.40 -1.38 -0.46
C ILE A 24 16.35 -2.01 -1.48
N SER A 25 17.56 -1.45 -1.56
CA SER A 25 18.63 -1.97 -2.43
C SER A 25 18.84 -3.47 -2.24
N ASN A 26 18.98 -4.22 -3.35
CA ASN A 26 19.34 -5.65 -3.43
C ASN A 26 18.21 -6.70 -3.24
N SER A 27 16.94 -6.33 -3.32
CA SER A 27 15.86 -7.32 -3.44
C SER A 27 15.65 -7.78 -4.89
N SER A 28 15.64 -9.09 -5.12
CA SER A 28 15.29 -9.66 -6.43
C SER A 28 13.78 -9.61 -6.66
N LEU A 29 13.39 -9.11 -7.82
CA LEU A 29 12.02 -9.18 -8.34
C LEU A 29 11.63 -10.56 -8.84
N LEU A 30 12.63 -11.36 -9.24
CA LEU A 30 12.43 -12.75 -9.65
C LEU A 30 11.90 -13.53 -8.47
N GLU A 31 10.88 -14.36 -8.72
CA GLU A 31 10.22 -15.12 -7.67
C GLU A 31 9.48 -14.26 -6.63
N SER A 32 9.10 -13.02 -6.98
CA SER A 32 8.15 -12.20 -6.21
C SER A 32 6.79 -12.15 -6.91
N ILE A 33 5.74 -11.70 -6.24
CA ILE A 33 4.46 -11.39 -6.93
C ILE A 33 4.56 -10.18 -7.86
N ASN A 34 5.62 -9.37 -7.72
CA ASN A 34 5.85 -8.15 -8.50
C ASN A 34 6.54 -8.43 -9.83
N GLU A 35 6.98 -9.67 -10.06
CA GLU A 35 7.58 -10.10 -11.31
C GLU A 35 6.69 -9.77 -12.52
N ILE A 36 5.36 -9.81 -12.33
CA ILE A 36 4.39 -9.43 -13.35
C ILE A 36 4.58 -8.00 -13.87
N HIS A 37 5.05 -7.06 -13.04
CA HIS A 37 5.31 -5.69 -13.46
C HIS A 37 6.53 -5.60 -14.36
N LEU A 38 7.62 -6.30 -14.03
CA LEU A 38 8.78 -6.40 -14.92
C LEU A 38 8.42 -7.08 -16.24
N TYR A 39 7.65 -8.17 -16.15
CA TYR A 39 7.16 -8.87 -17.32
C TYR A 39 6.34 -7.94 -18.21
N GLY A 40 5.37 -7.21 -17.63
CA GLY A 40 4.54 -6.24 -18.35
C GLY A 40 5.38 -5.13 -19.00
N LEU A 41 6.33 -4.55 -18.26
CA LEU A 41 7.26 -3.53 -18.80
C LEU A 41 8.10 -4.06 -19.96
N ALA A 42 8.65 -5.27 -19.83
CA ALA A 42 9.43 -5.89 -20.89
C ALA A 42 8.60 -6.15 -22.15
N GLN A 43 7.37 -6.67 -21.99
CA GLN A 43 6.46 -6.88 -23.12
C GLN A 43 6.09 -5.56 -23.80
N LEU A 44 5.81 -4.51 -23.02
CA LEU A 44 5.49 -3.19 -23.55
C LEU A 44 6.67 -2.61 -24.33
N ILE A 45 7.90 -2.67 -23.82
CA ILE A 45 9.09 -2.15 -24.52
C ILE A 45 9.32 -2.88 -25.85
N ASN A 46 9.14 -4.21 -25.86
CA ASN A 46 9.44 -5.03 -27.04
C ASN A 46 8.33 -5.04 -28.09
N HIS A 47 7.10 -4.66 -27.73
CA HIS A 47 5.92 -4.81 -28.57
C HIS A 47 5.01 -3.55 -28.58
N PHE A 48 5.54 -2.40 -28.16
CA PHE A 48 4.82 -1.11 -28.02
C PHE A 48 4.06 -0.71 -29.29
N GLU A 49 4.65 -0.94 -30.46
CA GLU A 49 4.13 -0.47 -31.76
C GLU A 49 2.93 -1.29 -32.27
N LEU A 50 2.58 -2.41 -31.62
CA LEU A 50 1.53 -3.30 -32.11
C LEU A 50 0.11 -2.92 -31.65
N GLY A 51 -0.06 -1.92 -30.78
CA GLY A 51 -1.38 -1.37 -30.41
C GLY A 51 -2.39 -2.33 -29.75
N GLU A 52 -2.03 -3.61 -29.54
CA GLU A 52 -2.96 -4.67 -29.12
C GLU A 52 -2.76 -5.15 -27.66
N LEU A 53 -1.76 -4.62 -26.94
CA LEU A 53 -1.43 -5.10 -25.59
C LEU A 53 -2.31 -4.46 -24.52
N HIS A 54 -3.35 -5.18 -24.11
CA HIS A 54 -4.18 -4.82 -22.96
C HIS A 54 -3.71 -5.55 -21.70
N ALA A 55 -3.88 -4.93 -20.52
CA ALA A 55 -3.37 -5.43 -19.24
C ALA A 55 -3.81 -6.88 -18.92
N ALA A 56 -5.05 -7.24 -19.24
CA ALA A 56 -5.57 -8.59 -19.05
C ALA A 56 -4.85 -9.64 -19.92
N ALA A 57 -4.52 -9.30 -21.17
CA ALA A 57 -3.78 -10.20 -22.06
C ALA A 57 -2.34 -10.42 -21.58
N LEU A 58 -1.69 -9.36 -21.07
CA LEU A 58 -0.36 -9.45 -20.46
C LEU A 58 -0.37 -10.34 -19.20
N PHE A 59 -1.40 -10.19 -18.35
CA PHE A 59 -1.59 -11.00 -17.15
C PHE A 59 -1.73 -12.49 -17.49
N GLN A 60 -2.58 -12.82 -18.46
CA GLN A 60 -2.77 -14.20 -18.91
C GLN A 60 -1.49 -14.81 -19.48
N ARG A 61 -0.75 -14.04 -20.29
CA ARG A 61 0.52 -14.49 -20.88
C ARG A 61 1.58 -14.74 -19.80
N TRP A 62 1.70 -13.85 -18.81
CA TRP A 62 2.59 -14.05 -17.66
C TRP A 62 2.28 -15.34 -16.90
N LEU A 63 1.00 -15.64 -16.65
CA LEU A 63 0.59 -16.88 -16.00
C LEU A 63 0.92 -18.12 -16.84
N GLN A 64 0.79 -18.06 -18.15
CA GLN A 64 1.16 -19.15 -19.06
C GLN A 64 2.67 -19.40 -19.05
N ASP A 65 3.46 -18.33 -19.16
CA ASP A 65 4.92 -18.39 -19.20
C ASP A 65 5.52 -18.86 -17.85
N ASN A 66 4.85 -18.58 -16.73
CA ASN A 66 5.22 -19.08 -15.40
C ASN A 66 4.75 -20.52 -15.12
N HIS A 67 4.26 -21.23 -16.14
CA HIS A 67 3.62 -22.55 -16.00
C HIS A 67 2.48 -22.57 -14.95
N ALA A 68 1.90 -21.40 -14.66
CA ALA A 68 0.84 -21.27 -13.67
C ALA A 68 -0.49 -21.83 -14.17
N VAL A 69 -0.65 -21.92 -15.49
CA VAL A 69 -1.86 -22.41 -16.13
C VAL A 69 -1.47 -23.26 -17.33
N ASN A 70 -1.89 -24.52 -17.35
CA ASN A 70 -1.85 -25.31 -18.58
C ASN A 70 -2.84 -24.69 -19.59
N ALA A 71 -2.42 -24.48 -20.83
CA ALA A 71 -3.26 -23.92 -21.90
C ALA A 71 -4.61 -24.66 -22.07
N THR A 72 -4.66 -25.93 -21.66
CA THR A 72 -5.86 -26.79 -21.67
C THR A 72 -6.82 -26.59 -20.48
N ALA A 73 -6.39 -25.95 -19.39
CA ALA A 73 -7.25 -25.64 -18.24
C ALA A 73 -8.14 -24.41 -18.51
N VAL A 74 -7.63 -23.43 -19.28
CA VAL A 74 -8.31 -22.17 -19.63
C VAL A 74 -9.62 -22.39 -20.42
N THR A 75 -9.77 -23.53 -21.09
CA THR A 75 -10.92 -23.82 -21.96
C THR A 75 -12.18 -24.27 -21.23
N SER A 76 -12.11 -24.55 -19.92
CA SER A 76 -13.31 -24.82 -19.13
C SER A 76 -13.87 -23.51 -18.54
N ASN A 77 -15.18 -23.25 -18.74
CA ASN A 77 -15.86 -22.05 -18.21
C ASN A 77 -15.66 -21.84 -16.70
N ALA A 78 -15.44 -22.91 -15.93
CA ALA A 78 -15.17 -22.84 -14.51
C ALA A 78 -13.74 -22.37 -14.19
N ALA A 79 -12.74 -22.75 -14.99
CA ALA A 79 -11.37 -22.30 -14.83
C ALA A 79 -11.18 -20.85 -15.30
N GLY A 80 -11.88 -20.42 -16.36
CA GLY A 80 -11.88 -19.01 -16.79
C GLY A 80 -12.33 -18.07 -15.67
N LYS A 81 -13.50 -18.33 -15.07
CA LYS A 81 -14.02 -17.54 -13.93
C LYS A 81 -13.09 -17.52 -12.70
N ARG A 82 -12.33 -18.61 -12.50
CA ARG A 82 -11.34 -18.71 -11.41
C ARG A 82 -10.09 -17.88 -11.69
N LEU A 83 -9.63 -17.85 -12.94
CA LEU A 83 -8.53 -16.99 -13.37
C LEU A 83 -8.90 -15.51 -13.33
N ASP A 84 -10.17 -15.19 -13.63
CA ASP A 84 -10.70 -13.84 -13.43
C ASP A 84 -10.57 -13.39 -11.97
N SER A 85 -10.76 -14.30 -11.00
CA SER A 85 -10.58 -13.97 -9.57
C SER A 85 -9.14 -13.60 -9.23
N VAL A 86 -8.16 -14.30 -9.81
CA VAL A 86 -6.74 -13.96 -9.63
C VAL A 86 -6.46 -12.61 -10.28
N GLN A 87 -6.92 -12.39 -11.52
CA GLN A 87 -6.74 -11.13 -12.22
C GLN A 87 -7.38 -9.95 -11.46
N SER A 88 -8.61 -10.12 -10.96
CA SER A 88 -9.29 -9.13 -10.13
C SER A 88 -8.51 -8.80 -8.87
N LEU A 89 -7.88 -9.77 -8.20
CA LEU A 89 -7.04 -9.50 -7.04
C LEU A 89 -5.87 -8.57 -7.39
N PHE A 90 -5.18 -8.81 -8.50
CA PHE A 90 -4.08 -7.95 -8.93
C PHE A 90 -4.55 -6.55 -9.32
N PHE A 91 -5.65 -6.40 -10.05
CA PHE A 91 -6.16 -5.08 -10.42
C PHE A 91 -6.72 -4.31 -9.23
N ASN A 92 -7.44 -4.97 -8.33
CA ASN A 92 -7.96 -4.35 -7.12
C ASN A 92 -6.85 -4.01 -6.10
N SER A 93 -5.63 -4.56 -6.26
CA SER A 93 -4.49 -4.20 -5.42
C SER A 93 -4.05 -2.75 -5.61
N TYR A 94 -4.33 -2.16 -6.77
CA TYR A 94 -3.93 -0.81 -7.10
C TYR A 94 -4.50 0.23 -6.13
N ASP A 95 -5.81 0.16 -5.86
CA ASP A 95 -6.48 1.08 -4.94
C ASP A 95 -5.91 1.00 -3.52
N TRP A 96 -5.62 -0.22 -3.06
CA TRP A 96 -4.99 -0.44 -1.76
C TRP A 96 -3.62 0.25 -1.67
N MET A 97 -2.80 0.14 -2.72
CA MET A 97 -1.46 0.73 -2.75
C MET A 97 -1.45 2.24 -2.86
N CYS A 98 -2.42 2.82 -3.55
CA CYS A 98 -2.55 4.27 -3.70
C CYS A 98 -3.11 4.93 -2.44
N LYS A 99 -3.71 4.17 -1.53
CA LYS A 99 -4.26 4.68 -0.27
C LYS A 99 -3.40 4.39 0.93
N THR A 100 -2.83 3.19 1.04
CA THR A 100 -2.18 2.75 2.30
C THR A 100 -1.00 3.64 2.73
N PRO A 101 0.02 3.93 1.90
CA PRO A 101 1.14 4.78 2.29
C PRO A 101 0.91 6.29 2.10
N TYR A 102 -0.30 6.68 1.67
CA TYR A 102 -0.67 8.07 1.40
C TYR A 102 -1.54 8.64 2.52
N PHE A 103 -1.61 9.96 2.65
CA PHE A 103 -2.41 10.68 3.63
C PHE A 103 -3.25 11.72 2.90
N LEU A 104 -4.51 11.38 2.59
CA LEU A 104 -5.37 12.21 1.73
C LEU A 104 -4.67 12.57 0.41
N GLY A 105 -4.05 11.59 -0.23
CA GLY A 105 -3.28 11.78 -1.47
C GLY A 105 -1.87 12.41 -1.30
N ARG A 106 -1.45 12.79 -0.10
CA ARG A 106 -0.08 13.23 0.22
C ARG A 106 0.81 12.04 0.58
N LEU A 107 2.13 12.17 0.50
CA LEU A 107 3.02 11.09 0.90
C LEU A 107 3.24 11.11 2.42
N LEU A 108 3.02 9.99 3.10
CA LEU A 108 3.41 9.79 4.51
C LEU A 108 4.56 8.79 4.63
N HIS A 109 5.51 8.83 3.69
CA HIS A 109 6.61 7.89 3.72
C HIS A 109 7.83 8.39 2.96
N ARG A 110 8.99 7.82 3.32
CA ARG A 110 10.22 7.93 2.54
C ARG A 110 10.77 6.53 2.33
N HIS A 111 11.01 6.13 1.09
CA HIS A 111 11.44 4.76 0.73
C HIS A 111 10.53 3.67 1.35
N SER A 112 9.21 3.88 1.25
CA SER A 112 8.17 3.01 1.84
C SER A 112 8.21 2.83 3.36
N GLN A 113 9.04 3.59 4.08
CA GLN A 113 9.09 3.58 5.55
C GLN A 113 8.37 4.78 6.14
N LEU A 114 7.77 4.58 7.31
CA LEU A 114 7.19 5.65 8.12
C LEU A 114 8.25 6.70 8.54
N PRO A 115 7.85 7.96 8.77
CA PRO A 115 8.68 8.91 9.51
C PRO A 115 8.91 8.43 10.95
N HIS A 116 10.05 8.77 11.56
CA HIS A 116 10.35 8.42 12.95
C HIS A 116 9.70 9.38 13.95
N THR A 117 9.44 10.62 13.54
CA THR A 117 8.93 11.68 14.41
C THR A 117 7.92 12.55 13.67
N LEU A 118 7.14 13.32 14.42
CA LEU A 118 6.20 14.29 13.87
C LEU A 118 6.91 15.37 13.05
N GLU A 119 8.09 15.82 13.46
CA GLU A 119 8.90 16.80 12.73
C GLU A 119 9.36 16.27 11.37
N GLN A 120 9.54 14.95 11.22
CA GLN A 120 9.79 14.31 9.92
C GLN A 120 8.49 14.13 9.12
N ALA A 121 7.35 13.91 9.78
CA ALA A 121 6.07 13.70 9.13
C ALA A 121 5.49 15.00 8.51
N ILE A 122 5.57 16.12 9.24
CA ILE A 122 5.09 17.44 8.81
C ILE A 122 5.58 17.80 7.40
N PRO A 123 6.89 17.85 7.10
CA PRO A 123 7.35 18.21 5.77
C PRO A 123 6.94 17.18 4.71
N LEU A 124 6.68 15.91 5.05
CA LEU A 124 6.21 14.93 4.06
C LEU A 124 4.77 15.20 3.62
N VAL A 125 3.89 15.51 4.58
CA VAL A 125 2.48 15.81 4.28
C VAL A 125 2.28 17.23 3.75
N HIS A 126 3.18 18.15 4.06
CA HIS A 126 3.15 19.54 3.57
C HIS A 126 4.08 19.81 2.36
N ALA A 127 4.94 18.86 1.96
CA ALA A 127 5.82 19.03 0.81
C ALA A 127 5.02 19.25 -0.49
N GLU A 128 5.59 20.08 -1.37
CA GLU A 128 4.98 20.47 -2.64
C GLU A 128 4.38 19.27 -3.38
N THR A 129 3.13 19.48 -3.77
CA THR A 129 2.16 18.64 -4.49
C THR A 129 2.66 17.85 -5.70
N ARG A 130 3.92 17.97 -6.14
CA ARG A 130 4.46 17.31 -7.35
C ARG A 130 4.42 15.78 -7.32
N SER A 131 4.40 15.18 -6.13
CA SER A 131 4.26 13.73 -5.93
C SER A 131 2.98 13.31 -5.22
N ALA A 132 2.09 14.27 -4.93
CA ALA A 132 0.76 14.01 -4.39
C ALA A 132 -0.18 13.61 -5.53
N ASN A 133 -1.19 12.79 -5.24
CA ASN A 133 -2.31 12.68 -6.17
C ASN A 133 -3.07 14.01 -6.13
N TRP A 134 -2.84 14.88 -7.13
CA TRP A 134 -3.35 16.24 -7.19
C TRP A 134 -4.87 16.31 -7.11
N THR A 135 -5.57 15.29 -7.60
CA THR A 135 -7.02 15.14 -7.52
C THR A 135 -7.51 15.10 -6.07
N HIS A 136 -6.65 14.71 -5.12
CA HIS A 136 -6.98 14.53 -3.71
C HIS A 136 -6.25 15.51 -2.75
N ALA A 137 -5.22 16.24 -3.21
CA ALA A 137 -4.31 17.01 -2.35
C ALA A 137 -4.28 18.53 -2.61
N PHE A 138 -5.30 19.10 -3.26
CA PHE A 138 -5.31 20.51 -3.69
C PHE A 138 -5.52 21.55 -2.57
N GLN A 139 -5.96 21.13 -1.38
CA GLN A 139 -6.23 22.03 -0.25
C GLN A 139 -5.07 22.00 0.77
N PRO A 140 -4.83 23.08 1.52
CA PRO A 140 -3.99 23.03 2.72
C PRO A 140 -4.51 21.99 3.70
N LEU A 141 -3.61 21.25 4.34
CA LEU A 141 -3.96 20.26 5.36
C LEU A 141 -4.03 20.94 6.74
N PHE A 142 -5.14 20.79 7.45
CA PHE A 142 -5.46 21.38 8.76
C PHE A 142 -5.17 22.90 8.85
N PRO A 143 -5.79 23.72 7.98
CA PRO A 143 -5.57 25.17 7.94
C PRO A 143 -5.96 25.86 9.25
N THR A 144 -5.06 26.65 9.83
CA THR A 144 -5.24 27.28 11.14
C THR A 144 -6.40 28.27 11.20
N ASP A 145 -6.81 28.83 10.07
CA ASP A 145 -7.90 29.80 9.92
C ASP A 145 -9.28 29.17 9.67
N ASP A 146 -9.34 27.86 9.38
CA ASP A 146 -10.58 27.14 9.07
C ASP A 146 -10.68 25.81 9.82
N ARG A 147 -11.28 25.87 11.01
CA ARG A 147 -11.51 24.70 11.88
C ARG A 147 -12.56 23.74 11.32
N GLU A 148 -13.54 24.24 10.57
CA GLU A 148 -14.58 23.38 9.97
C GLU A 148 -13.95 22.49 8.90
N LEU A 149 -13.15 23.08 8.01
CA LEU A 149 -12.36 22.32 7.04
C LEU A 149 -11.39 21.35 7.71
N GLY A 150 -10.70 21.77 8.77
CA GLY A 150 -9.84 20.86 9.55
C GLY A 150 -10.58 19.67 10.15
N SER A 151 -11.80 19.88 10.65
CA SER A 151 -12.65 18.80 11.19
C SER A 151 -13.10 17.85 10.09
N HIS A 152 -13.51 18.39 8.93
CA HIS A 152 -13.85 17.58 7.76
C HIS A 152 -12.66 16.76 7.25
N GLN A 153 -11.46 17.34 7.21
CA GLN A 153 -10.24 16.62 6.82
C GLN A 153 -9.89 15.51 7.81
N HIS A 154 -10.12 15.71 9.12
CA HIS A 154 -9.94 14.66 10.13
C HIS A 154 -10.89 13.47 9.91
N GLU A 155 -12.16 13.76 9.58
CA GLU A 155 -13.14 12.74 9.19
C GLU A 155 -12.71 12.00 7.90
N LEU A 156 -12.22 12.72 6.89
CA LEU A 156 -11.71 12.12 5.65
C LEU A 156 -10.53 11.17 5.91
N VAL A 157 -9.62 11.52 6.83
CA VAL A 157 -8.52 10.60 7.22
C VAL A 157 -9.09 9.33 7.82
N THR A 158 -10.10 9.45 8.69
CA THR A 158 -10.78 8.30 9.29
C THR A 158 -11.42 7.41 8.23
N LEU A 159 -12.06 7.99 7.22
CA LEU A 159 -12.65 7.24 6.11
C LEU A 159 -11.60 6.57 5.22
N GLU A 160 -10.50 7.26 4.88
CA GLU A 160 -9.40 6.68 4.08
C GLU A 160 -8.77 5.47 4.78
N ARG A 161 -8.62 5.56 6.11
CA ARG A 161 -8.15 4.46 6.97
C ARG A 161 -9.08 3.26 6.93
N GLN A 162 -10.38 3.47 7.13
CA GLN A 162 -11.39 2.41 7.02
C GLN A 162 -11.41 1.75 5.63
N GLN A 163 -11.27 2.55 4.57
CA GLN A 163 -11.18 2.03 3.20
C GLN A 163 -9.92 1.19 2.99
N SER A 164 -8.76 1.65 3.48
CA SER A 164 -7.49 0.92 3.36
C SER A 164 -7.58 -0.44 4.05
N HIS A 165 -8.17 -0.49 5.25
CA HIS A 165 -8.47 -1.73 5.98
C HIS A 165 -9.40 -2.65 5.22
N PHE A 166 -10.49 -2.12 4.68
CA PHE A 166 -11.44 -2.89 3.88
C PHE A 166 -10.75 -3.54 2.69
N PHE A 167 -9.96 -2.79 1.92
CA PHE A 167 -9.23 -3.32 0.77
C PHE A 167 -8.22 -4.39 1.19
N ALA A 168 -7.39 -4.11 2.21
CA ALA A 168 -6.39 -5.06 2.68
C ALA A 168 -7.01 -6.36 3.17
N HIS A 169 -8.10 -6.28 3.94
CA HIS A 169 -8.83 -7.44 4.43
C HIS A 169 -9.45 -8.24 3.26
N HIS A 170 -10.15 -7.57 2.35
CA HIS A 170 -10.77 -8.20 1.18
C HIS A 170 -9.73 -8.92 0.32
N LEU A 171 -8.64 -8.25 -0.04
CA LEU A 171 -7.60 -8.80 -0.90
C LEU A 171 -6.87 -9.97 -0.24
N ARG A 172 -6.64 -9.89 1.08
CA ARG A 172 -6.10 -10.99 1.87
C ARG A 172 -7.02 -12.20 1.90
N GLN A 173 -8.34 -12.00 2.05
CA GLN A 173 -9.30 -13.09 1.96
C GLN A 173 -9.31 -13.72 0.58
N SER A 174 -9.36 -12.91 -0.48
CA SER A 174 -9.27 -13.40 -1.87
C SER A 174 -8.00 -14.20 -2.12
N ALA A 175 -6.84 -13.76 -1.61
CA ALA A 175 -5.58 -14.48 -1.74
C ALA A 175 -5.61 -15.85 -1.05
N ARG A 176 -6.19 -15.93 0.15
CA ARG A 176 -6.38 -17.18 0.90
C ARG A 176 -7.35 -18.13 0.22
N GLU A 177 -8.41 -17.61 -0.37
CA GLU A 177 -9.36 -18.41 -1.15
C GLU A 177 -8.68 -18.99 -2.40
N ILE A 178 -7.94 -18.15 -3.15
CA ILE A 178 -7.14 -18.58 -4.32
C ILE A 178 -6.17 -19.72 -3.94
N HIS A 179 -5.53 -19.62 -2.77
CA HIS A 179 -4.66 -20.66 -2.21
C HIS A 179 -5.42 -21.93 -1.84
N HIS A 180 -6.48 -21.81 -1.04
CA HIS A 180 -7.28 -22.94 -0.58
C HIS A 180 -7.88 -23.75 -1.74
N VAL A 181 -8.40 -23.08 -2.77
CA VAL A 181 -9.00 -23.73 -3.95
C VAL A 181 -7.99 -24.10 -5.04
N ARG A 182 -6.69 -23.87 -4.79
CA ARG A 182 -5.55 -24.26 -5.65
C ARG A 182 -5.68 -23.78 -7.09
N LEU A 183 -5.95 -22.48 -7.28
CA LEU A 183 -6.09 -21.90 -8.62
C LEU A 183 -4.76 -21.66 -9.34
N LEU A 184 -3.67 -21.57 -8.58
CA LEU A 184 -2.31 -21.40 -9.05
C LEU A 184 -1.46 -22.56 -8.54
N PRO A 185 -0.31 -22.86 -9.15
CA PRO A 185 0.62 -23.84 -8.61
C PRO A 185 1.08 -23.44 -7.21
N GLU A 186 1.36 -24.43 -6.37
CA GLU A 186 1.65 -24.24 -4.95
C GLU A 186 2.69 -23.14 -4.66
N PRO A 187 3.84 -23.07 -5.36
CA PRO A 187 4.84 -22.04 -5.05
C PRO A 187 4.34 -20.61 -5.29
N LEU A 188 3.59 -20.39 -6.39
CA LEU A 188 3.05 -19.08 -6.72
C LEU A 188 1.87 -18.73 -5.80
N SER A 189 1.03 -19.73 -5.50
CA SER A 189 -0.15 -19.54 -4.64
C SER A 189 0.22 -19.23 -3.20
N ALA A 190 1.18 -19.97 -2.63
CA ALA A 190 1.70 -19.72 -1.28
C ALA A 190 2.34 -18.33 -1.19
N ARG A 191 3.12 -17.95 -2.20
CA ARG A 191 3.74 -16.62 -2.28
C ARG A 191 2.70 -15.49 -2.36
N LEU A 192 1.61 -15.70 -3.10
CA LEU A 192 0.50 -14.74 -3.19
C LEU A 192 -0.17 -14.54 -1.83
N ALA A 193 -0.52 -15.63 -1.14
CA ALA A 193 -1.11 -15.57 0.20
C ALA A 193 -0.18 -14.89 1.21
N ALA A 194 1.10 -15.27 1.24
CA ALA A 194 2.12 -14.69 2.10
C ALA A 194 2.31 -13.18 1.87
N SER A 195 2.27 -12.74 0.61
CA SER A 195 2.41 -11.32 0.26
C SER A 195 1.23 -10.49 0.78
N TRP A 196 0.01 -11.03 0.72
CA TRP A 196 -1.17 -10.34 1.24
C TRP A 196 -1.29 -10.40 2.77
N ASP A 197 -0.72 -11.41 3.42
CA ASP A 197 -0.52 -11.39 4.87
C ASP A 197 0.45 -10.28 5.28
N CYS A 198 1.53 -10.05 4.52
CA CYS A 198 2.45 -8.91 4.76
C CYS A 198 1.77 -7.55 4.50
N ALA A 199 1.00 -7.44 3.40
CA ALA A 199 0.27 -6.22 3.05
C ALA A 199 -0.72 -5.81 4.15
N TRP A 200 -1.35 -6.79 4.81
CA TRP A 200 -2.21 -6.53 5.97
C TRP A 200 -1.45 -5.86 7.12
N TRP A 201 -0.31 -6.41 7.54
CA TRP A 201 0.50 -5.83 8.62
C TRP A 201 1.01 -4.43 8.28
N TYR A 202 1.38 -4.20 7.02
CA TYR A 202 1.77 -2.89 6.55
C TYR A 202 0.60 -1.89 6.54
N THR A 203 -0.62 -2.36 6.26
CA THR A 203 -1.82 -1.52 6.33
C THR A 203 -2.08 -1.06 7.75
N GLU A 204 -2.03 -1.97 8.71
CA GLU A 204 -2.19 -1.67 10.13
C GLU A 204 -1.10 -0.69 10.63
N LEU A 205 0.15 -0.89 10.20
CA LEU A 205 1.27 -0.01 10.51
C LEU A 205 0.99 1.44 10.06
N TYR A 206 0.55 1.63 8.81
CA TYR A 206 0.22 2.95 8.30
C TYR A 206 -1.09 3.50 8.88
N ASP A 207 -2.05 2.64 9.22
CA ASP A 207 -3.28 3.07 9.88
C ASP A 207 -3.00 3.78 11.22
N HIS A 208 -2.17 3.17 12.06
CA HIS A 208 -1.72 3.78 13.31
C HIS A 208 -0.97 5.09 13.05
N ALA A 209 -0.04 5.10 12.10
CA ALA A 209 0.73 6.32 11.79
C ALA A 209 -0.16 7.47 11.30
N LYS A 210 -1.14 7.21 10.43
CA LYS A 210 -2.10 8.21 9.96
C LYS A 210 -2.93 8.78 11.11
N GLN A 211 -3.42 7.94 12.02
CA GLN A 211 -4.15 8.40 13.20
C GLN A 211 -3.30 9.33 14.05
N LEU A 212 -2.06 8.92 14.36
CA LEU A 212 -1.13 9.70 15.18
C LEU A 212 -0.82 11.07 14.57
N VAL A 213 -0.52 11.09 13.27
CA VAL A 213 -0.18 12.34 12.56
C VAL A 213 -1.42 13.25 12.44
N ALA A 214 -2.59 12.69 12.14
CA ALA A 214 -3.83 13.46 12.08
C ALA A 214 -4.17 14.11 13.42
N ASP A 215 -4.11 13.37 14.53
CA ASP A 215 -4.42 13.89 15.85
C ASP A 215 -3.41 14.94 16.32
N ALA A 216 -2.13 14.73 16.03
CA ALA A 216 -1.07 15.67 16.36
C ALA A 216 -1.24 16.99 15.60
N LEU A 217 -1.41 16.93 14.26
CA LEU A 217 -1.63 18.12 13.43
C LEU A 217 -2.92 18.85 13.82
N PHE A 218 -4.01 18.12 14.03
CA PHE A 218 -5.27 18.72 14.47
C PHE A 218 -5.12 19.43 15.82
N THR A 219 -4.40 18.83 16.78
CA THR A 219 -4.14 19.45 18.08
C THR A 219 -3.25 20.69 17.95
N LEU A 220 -2.23 20.66 17.10
CA LEU A 220 -1.38 21.81 16.84
C LEU A 220 -2.16 22.99 16.25
N SER A 221 -3.09 22.72 15.32
CA SER A 221 -3.88 23.77 14.66
C SER A 221 -5.04 24.31 15.51
N TYR A 222 -5.71 23.45 16.31
CA TYR A 222 -7.00 23.80 16.93
C TYR A 222 -7.11 23.48 18.43
N GLY A 223 -6.07 22.90 19.03
CA GLY A 223 -6.16 22.25 20.33
C GLY A 223 -6.90 20.92 20.26
N GLY A 224 -6.88 20.14 21.35
CA GLY A 224 -7.51 18.82 21.35
C GLY A 224 -7.51 18.12 22.70
N THR A 225 -8.30 17.04 22.77
CA THR A 225 -8.41 16.21 23.97
C THR A 225 -7.17 15.33 24.10
N VAL A 226 -6.33 15.62 25.11
CA VAL A 226 -5.08 14.88 25.39
C VAL A 226 -5.34 13.38 25.58
N ALA A 227 -6.44 13.02 26.27
CA ALA A 227 -6.74 11.62 26.58
C ALA A 227 -6.95 10.71 25.35
N ALA A 228 -7.65 11.20 24.31
CA ALA A 228 -7.87 10.41 23.10
C ALA A 228 -6.56 10.19 22.33
N ARG A 229 -5.73 11.23 22.25
CA ARG A 229 -4.41 11.14 21.62
C ARG A 229 -3.48 10.20 22.37
N GLU A 230 -3.45 10.27 23.70
CA GLU A 230 -2.66 9.36 24.53
C GLU A 230 -3.08 7.90 24.32
N GLN A 231 -4.38 7.63 24.21
CA GLN A 231 -4.88 6.30 23.90
C GLN A 231 -4.36 5.80 22.54
N HIS A 232 -4.48 6.60 21.48
CA HIS A 232 -3.97 6.22 20.16
C HIS A 232 -2.45 6.02 20.14
N CYS A 233 -1.70 6.80 20.92
CA CYS A 233 -0.25 6.60 21.10
C CYS A 233 0.05 5.25 21.77
N ASN A 234 -0.70 4.90 22.82
CA ASN A 234 -0.56 3.61 23.50
C ASN A 234 -0.90 2.44 22.56
N ASP A 235 -1.99 2.54 21.80
CA ASP A 235 -2.42 1.51 20.86
C ASP A 235 -1.37 1.28 19.76
N ALA A 236 -0.78 2.35 19.24
CA ALA A 236 0.31 2.27 18.26
C ALA A 236 1.58 1.61 18.83
N GLN A 237 1.93 1.89 20.08
CA GLN A 237 3.07 1.25 20.76
C GLN A 237 2.82 -0.26 20.97
N VAL A 238 1.62 -0.64 21.43
CA VAL A 238 1.21 -2.05 21.57
C VAL A 238 1.25 -2.77 20.23
N PHE A 239 0.77 -2.13 19.17
CA PHE A 239 0.85 -2.69 17.82
C PHE A 239 2.30 -2.84 17.33
N ALA A 240 3.17 -1.84 17.55
CA ALA A 240 4.57 -1.91 17.19
C ALA A 240 5.28 -3.10 17.86
N GLU A 241 5.01 -3.34 19.14
CA GLU A 241 5.50 -4.52 19.86
C GLU A 241 4.98 -5.82 19.25
N LYS A 242 3.67 -5.90 18.95
CA LYS A 242 3.06 -7.06 18.30
C LYS A 242 3.70 -7.35 16.94
N LEU A 243 3.94 -6.32 16.14
CA LEU A 243 4.58 -6.42 14.83
C LEU A 243 6.04 -6.88 14.95
N HIS A 244 6.77 -6.36 15.94
CA HIS A 244 8.14 -6.79 16.23
C HIS A 244 8.21 -8.29 16.55
N HIS A 245 7.32 -8.78 17.42
CA HIS A 245 7.25 -10.21 17.75
C HIS A 245 6.86 -11.06 16.55
N TRP A 246 5.91 -10.60 15.73
CA TRP A 246 5.51 -11.30 14.52
C TRP A 246 6.67 -11.42 13.52
N LEU A 247 7.42 -10.34 13.30
CA LEU A 247 8.61 -10.35 12.43
C LEU A 247 9.69 -11.31 12.94
N ALA A 248 9.94 -11.35 14.25
CA ALA A 248 10.91 -12.26 14.85
C ALA A 248 10.50 -13.73 14.70
N GLN A 249 9.20 -14.04 14.83
CA GLN A 249 8.66 -15.38 14.65
C GLN A 249 8.78 -15.89 13.22
N HIS A 250 8.70 -15.00 12.23
CA HIS A 250 8.65 -15.35 10.80
C HIS A 250 9.92 -14.91 10.04
N GLN A 251 11.05 -14.76 10.74
CA GLN A 251 12.30 -14.22 10.17
C GLN A 251 12.85 -15.02 8.96
N TYR A 252 12.46 -16.30 8.82
CA TYR A 252 12.87 -17.16 7.72
C TYR A 252 11.76 -17.44 6.70
N ASP A 253 10.53 -16.99 6.98
CA ASP A 253 9.36 -17.24 6.11
C ASP A 253 9.17 -16.13 5.06
N TYR A 254 9.76 -14.96 5.30
CA TYR A 254 9.58 -13.76 4.50
C TYR A 254 10.92 -13.18 3.99
N PRO A 255 10.89 -12.30 2.97
CA PRO A 255 12.09 -11.66 2.48
C PRO A 255 12.85 -10.88 3.57
N HIS A 256 14.18 -10.94 3.52
CA HIS A 256 15.09 -10.31 4.49
C HIS A 256 14.91 -8.79 4.64
N PHE A 257 14.31 -8.13 3.65
CA PHE A 257 14.04 -6.69 3.67
C PHE A 257 12.75 -6.33 4.43
N LEU A 258 11.87 -7.30 4.73
CA LEU A 258 10.57 -7.05 5.37
C LEU A 258 10.69 -6.35 6.73
N PRO A 259 11.63 -6.73 7.63
CA PRO A 259 11.83 -6.01 8.89
C PRO A 259 12.29 -4.57 8.67
N MET A 260 13.14 -4.31 7.67
CA MET A 260 13.59 -2.96 7.34
C MET A 260 12.44 -2.10 6.82
N LEU A 261 11.56 -2.67 6.01
CA LEU A 261 10.41 -1.98 5.44
C LEU A 261 9.37 -1.63 6.52
N MET A 262 9.03 -2.59 7.38
CA MET A 262 8.02 -2.42 8.42
C MET A 262 8.54 -1.63 9.62
N ALA A 263 9.82 -1.81 9.98
CA ALA A 263 10.56 -1.04 10.99
C ALA A 263 9.69 -0.59 12.17
N PRO A 264 9.14 -1.53 12.98
CA PRO A 264 8.19 -1.23 14.06
C PRO A 264 8.71 -0.17 15.05
N GLU A 265 10.03 -0.07 15.23
CA GLU A 265 10.68 0.97 16.03
C GLU A 265 10.32 2.39 15.57
N ARG A 266 10.04 2.60 14.29
CA ARG A 266 9.64 3.90 13.74
C ARG A 266 8.24 4.30 14.20
N LEU A 267 7.30 3.35 14.24
CA LEU A 267 5.97 3.63 14.75
C LEU A 267 6.02 3.94 16.26
N HIS A 268 6.88 3.23 16.99
CA HIS A 268 7.09 3.50 18.41
C HIS A 268 7.60 4.92 18.65
N GLN A 269 8.65 5.34 17.95
CA GLN A 269 9.21 6.70 18.04
C GLN A 269 8.20 7.77 17.59
N LEU A 270 7.43 7.48 16.53
CA LEU A 270 6.41 8.39 16.04
C LEU A 270 5.30 8.61 17.09
N ALA A 271 4.86 7.54 17.77
CA ALA A 271 3.89 7.62 18.85
C ALA A 271 4.41 8.46 20.03
N GLU A 272 5.69 8.32 20.38
CA GLU A 272 6.32 9.15 21.42
C GLU A 272 6.34 10.63 21.02
N SER A 273 6.77 10.94 19.80
CA SER A 273 6.80 12.30 19.27
C SER A 273 5.40 12.94 19.18
N CYS A 274 4.38 12.17 18.78
CA CYS A 274 2.99 12.65 18.70
C CYS A 274 2.31 12.79 20.06
N ARG A 275 2.85 12.22 21.15
CA ARG A 275 2.25 12.29 22.50
C ARG A 275 2.22 13.72 23.04
N HIS A 276 3.31 14.45 22.79
CA HIS A 276 3.49 15.84 23.20
C HIS A 276 3.97 16.68 22.00
N PRO A 277 3.06 16.99 21.05
CA PRO A 277 3.42 17.81 19.91
C PRO A 277 3.77 19.21 20.44
N ALA A 278 5.05 19.59 20.34
CA ALA A 278 5.53 20.85 20.90
C ALA A 278 4.77 22.02 20.28
N SER A 279 4.27 22.91 21.12
CA SER A 279 3.74 24.21 20.72
C SER A 279 4.89 25.21 20.91
N ASP A 280 5.48 25.70 19.82
CA ASP A 280 6.34 26.88 19.90
C ASP A 280 5.50 28.14 20.20
#